data_AF-A0A7S4BGW9-F1
#
_entry.id   AF-A0A7S4BGW9-F1
#
_cell.length_a   1.000
_cell.length_b   1.000
_cell.length_c   1.000
_cell.angle_alpha   90.00
_cell.angle_beta   90.00
_cell.angle_gamma   90.00
#
_symmetry.space_group_name_H-M   'P 1'
#
loop_
_entity.id
_entity.type
_entity.pdbx_description
1 polymer ?
#
loop_
_entity_poly.entity_id
_entity_poly.type
_entity_poly.pdbx_seq_one_letter_code
_entity_poly.pdbx_strand_id
1 'polypeptide(L)'
;GGGGGGGDGEGVGGSVGESVGESVGALLLRASLSSRPEESASVRDVSAGVRALLDAAAHELRLERQQALLRAAAHAHVAAAAAPDARTKGGSAPASLQGAPAPLASAFVRACKEARVLSAVRASGTLLTRAQLDDIGLGGVVALLLAQAQHLLALRIAEFMQTPRLQAEVVMHWARSKIRAAAAAMSDEALLSTLLPKLSALAHTRAPVSFAQVSTEAMAVGRRALATRLLEFETQPARQVPLLLQMGEDKLALQKAVAYADAELVSLLLLHLRARRAPAELFELLRPHALAQRLLVRYCLARDRELLKAFFYHADRPADAAALALEEGYGST
;
A
#
# COMPACT_ATOMS: atom_id res chain seq x y z
N GLY A 1 7.62 11.00 72.55
CA GLY A 1 8.91 10.36 72.86
C GLY A 1 9.46 9.85 71.56
N GLY A 2 10.63 10.29 71.09
CA GLY A 2 11.92 10.10 71.75
C GLY A 2 12.51 8.80 71.20
N GLY A 3 13.75 8.70 70.77
CA GLY A 3 14.91 9.57 70.74
C GLY A 3 15.97 8.81 69.91
N GLY A 4 17.01 9.51 69.49
CA GLY A 4 18.02 8.98 68.58
C GLY A 4 18.91 7.88 69.16
N GLY A 5 19.70 7.28 68.25
CA GLY A 5 20.84 6.44 68.55
C GLY A 5 21.83 6.55 67.40
N GLY A 6 22.90 7.30 67.63
CA GLY A 6 24.07 7.32 66.76
C GLY A 6 24.96 6.10 67.02
N GLY A 7 25.83 5.80 66.06
CA GLY A 7 26.83 4.75 66.15
C GLY A 7 27.75 4.82 64.94
N ASP A 8 28.84 5.57 65.09
CA ASP A 8 30.00 5.56 64.19
C ASP A 8 30.74 4.22 64.30
N GLY A 9 31.28 3.76 63.17
CA GLY A 9 32.16 2.60 63.09
C GLY A 9 33.02 2.69 61.83
N GLU A 10 34.27 3.08 62.00
CA GLU A 10 35.35 2.98 61.00
C GLU A 10 35.62 1.52 60.62
N GLY A 11 35.94 1.29 59.34
CA GLY A 11 36.35 -0.01 58.83
C GLY A 11 37.05 0.09 57.47
N VAL A 12 38.36 -0.05 57.51
CA VAL A 12 39.35 -0.05 56.42
C VAL A 12 39.15 -1.19 55.42
N GLY A 13 39.45 -0.94 54.13
CA GLY A 13 40.09 -1.94 53.27
C GLY A 13 39.40 -2.26 51.94
N GLY A 14 40.17 -2.28 50.86
CA GLY A 14 39.86 -3.09 49.67
C GLY A 14 39.92 -2.39 48.33
N SER A 15 41.14 -2.05 47.88
CA SER A 15 41.45 -1.94 46.46
C SER A 15 41.23 -3.30 45.80
N VAL A 16 40.25 -3.42 44.90
CA VAL A 16 40.17 -4.52 43.94
C VAL A 16 39.83 -3.91 42.58
N GLY A 17 40.83 -3.87 41.70
CA GLY A 17 40.67 -3.45 40.33
C GLY A 17 39.79 -4.43 39.55
N GLU A 18 38.66 -3.95 39.05
CA GLU A 18 37.95 -4.62 37.96
C GLU A 18 38.64 -4.26 36.64
N SER A 19 39.43 -5.21 36.13
CA SER A 19 39.91 -5.19 34.75
C SER A 19 38.72 -5.36 33.81
N VAL A 20 38.16 -4.23 33.35
CA VAL A 20 37.22 -4.23 32.24
C VAL A 20 37.99 -4.65 31.00
N GLY A 21 37.68 -5.84 30.49
CA GLY A 21 38.19 -6.33 29.22
C GLY A 21 37.88 -5.32 28.11
N GLU A 22 38.90 -4.59 27.66
CA GLU A 22 38.82 -3.72 26.51
C GLU A 22 38.36 -4.55 25.30
N SER A 23 37.17 -4.23 24.79
CA SER A 23 36.63 -4.78 23.56
C SER A 23 37.67 -4.63 22.44
N VAL A 24 37.86 -5.69 21.64
CA VAL A 24 38.74 -5.69 20.45
C VAL A 24 38.46 -4.49 19.53
N GLY A 25 37.22 -3.97 19.54
CA GLY A 25 36.86 -2.74 18.83
C GLY A 25 37.51 -1.47 19.40
N ALA A 26 37.71 -1.36 20.71
CA ALA A 26 38.42 -0.25 21.35
C ALA A 26 39.93 -0.34 21.07
N LEU A 27 40.49 -1.54 21.03
CA LEU A 27 41.88 -1.78 20.63
C LEU A 27 42.13 -1.44 19.15
N LEU A 28 41.20 -1.77 18.26
CA LEU A 28 41.26 -1.38 16.85
C LEU A 28 41.12 0.14 16.67
N LEU A 29 40.25 0.79 17.45
CA LEU A 29 40.10 2.25 17.40
C LEU A 29 41.33 2.98 17.96
N ARG A 30 41.97 2.44 19.01
CA ARG A 30 43.25 2.93 19.54
C ARG A 30 44.40 2.68 18.58
N ALA A 31 44.43 1.54 17.89
CA ALA A 31 45.44 1.24 16.89
C ALA A 31 45.34 2.18 15.67
N SER A 32 44.11 2.51 15.25
CA SER A 32 43.88 3.48 14.16
C SER A 32 44.16 4.94 14.56
N LEU A 33 44.13 5.26 15.85
CA LEU A 33 44.41 6.62 16.37
C LEU A 33 45.87 6.79 16.84
N SER A 34 46.61 5.70 17.08
CA SER A 34 48.03 5.77 17.49
C SER A 34 49.02 5.74 16.32
N SER A 35 48.58 5.37 15.12
CA SER A 35 49.35 5.65 13.91
C SER A 35 49.29 7.15 13.62
N ARG A 36 50.46 7.80 13.73
CA ARG A 36 50.73 9.19 13.34
C ARG A 36 50.04 9.57 12.01
N PRO A 37 49.68 10.85 11.81
CA PRO A 37 48.91 11.27 10.65
C PRO A 37 49.81 11.14 9.42
N GLU A 38 49.55 10.12 8.59
CA GLU A 38 49.93 10.18 7.20
C GLU A 38 49.10 11.31 6.57
N GLU A 39 49.75 12.44 6.33
CA GLU A 39 49.24 13.54 5.51
C GLU A 39 48.75 12.97 4.17
N SER A 40 47.50 13.28 3.82
CA SER A 40 46.72 12.75 2.69
C SER A 40 45.98 11.42 2.93
N ALA A 41 45.29 11.28 4.06
CA ALA A 41 44.02 10.54 4.03
C ALA A 41 43.12 11.23 2.99
N SER A 42 43.07 10.68 1.79
CA SER A 42 42.36 11.31 0.68
C SER A 42 40.88 11.43 1.04
N VAL A 43 40.18 12.42 0.50
CA VAL A 43 38.72 12.54 0.63
C VAL A 43 38.01 11.22 0.25
N ARG A 44 38.64 10.38 -0.60
CA ARG A 44 38.15 9.04 -0.95
C ARG A 44 38.23 8.06 0.21
N ASP A 45 39.30 8.06 0.99
CA ASP A 45 39.49 7.17 2.14
C ASP A 45 38.52 7.49 3.28
N VAL A 46 38.30 8.79 3.54
CA VAL A 46 37.30 9.23 4.52
C VAL A 46 35.88 8.87 4.06
N SER A 47 35.58 9.01 2.77
CA SER A 47 34.30 8.59 2.21
C SER A 47 34.07 7.07 2.28
N ALA A 48 35.13 6.28 2.14
CA ALA A 48 35.07 4.83 2.27
C ALA A 48 34.86 4.42 3.74
N GLY A 49 35.56 5.07 4.68
CA GLY A 49 35.37 4.87 6.12
C GLY A 49 33.95 5.20 6.59
N VAL A 50 33.36 6.32 6.12
CA VAL A 50 31.96 6.66 6.42
C VAL A 50 31.00 5.59 5.90
N ARG A 51 31.22 5.05 4.69
CA ARG A 51 30.40 3.96 4.17
C ARG A 51 30.54 2.68 5.00
N ALA A 52 31.75 2.30 5.38
CA ALA A 52 31.97 1.12 6.23
C ALA A 52 31.31 1.26 7.62
N LEU A 53 31.34 2.45 8.22
CA LEU A 53 30.64 2.72 9.48
C LEU A 53 29.11 2.64 9.32
N LEU A 54 28.58 3.14 8.20
CA LEU A 54 27.16 3.03 7.88
C LEU A 54 26.72 1.58 7.66
N ASP A 55 27.50 0.80 6.93
CA ASP A 55 27.23 -0.62 6.71
C ASP A 55 27.33 -1.40 8.03
N ALA A 56 28.33 -1.14 8.87
CA ALA A 56 28.42 -1.73 10.21
C ALA A 56 27.21 -1.35 11.09
N ALA A 57 26.80 -0.08 11.08
CA ALA A 57 25.63 0.38 11.82
C ALA A 57 24.32 -0.27 11.33
N ALA A 58 24.24 -0.57 10.04
CA ALA A 58 23.06 -1.24 9.46
C ALA A 58 22.94 -2.69 9.97
N HIS A 59 24.05 -3.41 10.12
CA HIS A 59 24.07 -4.80 10.58
C HIS A 59 23.96 -4.96 12.10
N GLU A 60 24.18 -3.90 12.87
CA GLU A 60 24.10 -3.96 14.32
C GLU A 60 22.67 -4.19 14.84
N LEU A 61 22.58 -5.09 15.80
CA LEU A 61 21.31 -5.48 16.45
C LEU A 61 21.05 -4.67 17.72
N ARG A 62 22.12 -4.26 18.40
CA ARG A 62 22.04 -3.49 19.64
C ARG A 62 21.86 -2.00 19.32
N LEU A 63 20.78 -1.42 19.85
CA LEU A 63 20.44 -0.01 19.61
C LEU A 63 21.57 0.95 20.02
N GLU A 64 22.21 0.72 21.17
CA GLU A 64 23.28 1.57 21.68
C GLU A 64 24.51 1.58 20.76
N ARG A 65 24.93 0.40 20.28
CA ARG A 65 26.05 0.28 19.34
C ARG A 65 25.72 0.88 17.98
N GLN A 66 24.50 0.64 17.48
CA GLN A 66 24.01 1.24 16.25
C GLN A 66 24.02 2.79 16.34
N GLN A 67 23.54 3.37 17.44
CA GLN A 67 23.57 4.82 17.65
C GLN A 67 25.00 5.38 17.72
N ALA A 68 25.91 4.69 18.42
CA ALA A 68 27.31 5.09 18.50
C ALA A 68 27.98 5.12 17.11
N LEU A 69 27.76 4.09 16.29
CA LEU A 69 28.29 4.01 14.93
C LEU A 69 27.71 5.09 14.01
N LEU A 70 26.40 5.38 14.11
CA LEU A 70 25.77 6.46 13.34
C LEU A 70 26.29 7.85 13.75
N ARG A 71 26.54 8.09 15.05
CA ARG A 71 27.18 9.32 15.52
C ARG A 71 28.60 9.45 14.99
N ALA A 72 29.39 8.37 15.06
CA ALA A 72 30.74 8.34 14.51
C ALA A 72 30.76 8.65 13.00
N ALA A 73 29.84 8.05 12.23
CA ALA A 73 29.68 8.34 10.81
C ALA A 73 29.30 9.81 10.53
N ALA A 74 28.42 10.39 11.36
CA ALA A 74 28.03 11.80 11.24
C ALA A 74 29.21 12.74 11.53
N HIS A 75 29.98 12.49 12.59
CA HIS A 75 31.17 13.27 12.92
C HIS A 75 32.24 13.17 11.83
N ALA A 76 32.49 11.97 11.29
CA ALA A 76 33.43 11.75 10.19
C ALA A 76 33.00 12.47 8.90
N HIS A 77 31.69 12.49 8.60
CA HIS A 77 31.17 13.25 7.45
C HIS A 77 31.35 14.77 7.62
N VAL A 78 31.10 15.31 8.82
CA VAL A 78 31.31 16.75 9.10
C VAL A 78 32.79 17.10 9.06
N ALA A 79 33.67 16.26 9.60
CA ALA A 79 35.11 16.46 9.53
C ALA A 79 35.61 16.42 8.08
N ALA A 80 35.10 15.51 7.24
CA ALA A 80 35.41 15.44 5.81
C ALA A 80 34.93 16.69 5.05
N ALA A 81 33.80 17.28 5.46
CA ALA A 81 33.27 18.50 4.88
C ALA A 81 33.99 19.77 5.38
N ALA A 82 34.57 19.73 6.58
CA ALA A 82 35.35 20.80 7.19
C ALA A 82 36.85 20.75 6.81
N ALA A 83 37.32 19.62 6.28
CA ALA A 83 38.67 19.50 5.73
C ALA A 83 38.83 20.47 4.53
N PRO A 84 39.82 21.38 4.57
CA PRO A 84 39.96 22.43 3.58
C PRO A 84 40.71 21.94 2.35
N ASP A 85 40.06 21.24 1.41
CA ASP A 85 40.72 20.83 0.16
C ASP A 85 40.16 21.57 -1.07
N ALA A 86 40.99 22.46 -1.63
CA ALA A 86 41.10 22.76 -3.05
C ALA A 86 39.82 23.19 -3.83
N ARG A 87 39.02 24.12 -3.29
CA ARG A 87 37.97 24.80 -4.08
C ARG A 87 38.46 25.89 -5.04
N THR A 88 39.78 26.04 -5.23
CA THR A 88 40.35 27.01 -6.18
C THR A 88 41.28 26.33 -7.17
N LYS A 89 40.70 25.82 -8.27
CA LYS A 89 41.11 26.15 -9.65
C LYS A 89 40.11 25.53 -10.62
N GLY A 90 39.57 26.39 -11.47
CA GLY A 90 38.41 26.10 -12.31
C GLY A 90 38.63 25.02 -13.36
N GLY A 91 37.51 24.55 -13.89
CA GLY A 91 37.50 23.64 -15.04
C GLY A 91 36.24 22.77 -15.05
N SER A 92 35.29 23.16 -15.90
CA SER A 92 34.21 22.37 -16.51
C SER A 92 33.76 21.06 -15.84
N ALA A 93 32.46 21.00 -15.52
CA ALA A 93 31.75 19.76 -15.23
C ALA A 93 31.99 18.70 -16.33
N PRO A 94 32.44 17.48 -16.01
CA PRO A 94 32.28 16.37 -16.93
C PRO A 94 30.85 15.85 -16.81
N ALA A 95 30.19 15.81 -17.96
CA ALA A 95 28.93 15.16 -18.17
C ALA A 95 29.02 13.65 -17.89
N SER A 96 27.89 13.09 -17.43
CA SER A 96 27.49 11.68 -17.56
C SER A 96 28.46 10.60 -17.05
N LEU A 97 28.35 10.29 -15.75
CA LEU A 97 28.69 8.97 -15.21
C LEU A 97 27.40 8.27 -14.78
N GLN A 98 26.81 7.55 -15.74
CA GLN A 98 25.76 6.58 -15.51
C GLN A 98 26.38 5.43 -14.70
N GLY A 99 26.19 5.45 -13.38
CA GLY A 99 26.75 4.45 -12.45
C GLY A 99 27.51 4.99 -11.25
N ALA A 100 27.59 6.31 -11.03
CA ALA A 100 28.21 6.84 -9.81
C ALA A 100 27.40 6.41 -8.56
N PRO A 101 28.06 5.86 -7.51
CA PRO A 101 27.37 5.53 -6.26
C PRO A 101 26.73 6.80 -5.71
N ALA A 102 25.50 6.67 -5.22
CA ALA A 102 24.71 7.79 -4.73
C ALA A 102 25.54 8.70 -3.80
N PRO A 103 25.34 10.03 -3.85
CA PRO A 103 26.13 10.96 -3.04
C PRO A 103 26.08 10.51 -1.56
N LEU A 104 27.21 10.54 -0.86
CA LEU A 104 27.38 10.02 0.51
C LEU A 104 26.25 10.45 1.45
N ALA A 105 25.79 11.71 1.33
CA ALA A 105 24.66 12.24 2.09
C ALA A 105 23.35 11.45 1.88
N SER A 106 23.04 11.07 0.64
CA SER A 106 21.85 10.27 0.33
C SER A 106 21.96 8.83 0.85
N ALA A 107 23.17 8.24 0.80
CA ALA A 107 23.43 6.92 1.38
C ALA A 107 23.29 6.95 2.92
N PHE A 108 23.78 8.01 3.58
CA PHE A 108 23.62 8.23 5.01
C PHE A 108 22.16 8.37 5.42
N VAL A 109 21.38 9.18 4.70
CA VAL A 109 19.94 9.35 4.96
C VAL A 109 19.21 8.03 4.78
N ARG A 110 19.52 7.27 3.72
CA ARG A 110 18.92 5.95 3.47
C ARG A 110 19.24 4.97 4.61
N ALA A 111 20.51 4.87 5.00
CA ALA A 111 20.95 4.00 6.09
C ALA A 111 20.27 4.36 7.42
N CYS A 112 20.16 5.65 7.75
CA CYS A 112 19.42 6.12 8.92
C CYS A 112 17.94 5.76 8.86
N LYS A 113 17.28 5.92 7.70
CA LYS A 113 15.86 5.55 7.53
C LYS A 113 15.64 4.06 7.73
N GLU A 114 16.47 3.23 7.10
CA GLU A 114 16.37 1.77 7.20
C GLU A 114 16.68 1.28 8.62
N ALA A 115 17.69 1.84 9.28
CA ALA A 115 18.00 1.56 10.69
C ALA A 115 16.82 1.89 11.62
N ARG A 116 16.15 3.03 11.39
CA ARG A 116 14.95 3.40 12.15
C ARG A 116 13.79 2.44 11.92
N VAL A 117 13.56 2.01 10.67
CA VAL A 117 12.52 1.02 10.35
C VAL A 117 12.83 -0.32 11.03
N LEU A 118 14.06 -0.81 10.91
CA LEU A 118 14.52 -2.04 11.57
C LEU A 118 14.35 -1.97 13.08
N SER A 119 14.75 -0.86 13.70
CA SER A 119 14.59 -0.66 15.14
C SER A 119 13.12 -0.67 15.56
N ALA A 120 12.22 -0.05 14.77
CA ALA A 120 10.80 -0.01 15.07
C ALA A 120 10.16 -1.40 14.95
N VAL A 121 10.53 -2.18 13.93
CA VAL A 121 10.06 -3.56 13.73
C VAL A 121 10.58 -4.50 14.82
N ARG A 122 11.83 -4.31 15.27
CA ARG A 122 12.38 -5.07 16.40
C ARG A 122 11.68 -4.76 17.72
N ALA A 123 11.38 -3.48 17.96
CA ALA A 123 10.65 -3.05 19.14
C ALA A 123 9.21 -3.62 19.19
N SER A 124 8.62 -3.94 18.04
CA SER A 124 7.30 -4.57 17.98
C SER A 124 7.31 -6.10 18.15
N GLY A 125 8.49 -6.69 18.36
CA GLY A 125 8.69 -8.12 18.64
C GLY A 125 9.21 -8.95 17.45
N THR A 126 9.38 -8.34 16.28
CA THR A 126 9.83 -9.06 15.07
C THR A 126 11.33 -8.92 14.87
N LEU A 127 12.05 -10.03 15.02
CA LEU A 127 13.50 -10.08 14.88
C LEU A 127 13.89 -10.09 13.39
N LEU A 128 14.06 -8.90 12.82
CA LEU A 128 14.49 -8.73 11.43
C LEU A 128 15.95 -8.23 11.36
N THR A 129 16.78 -8.96 10.63
CA THR A 129 18.17 -8.58 10.35
C THR A 129 18.24 -7.66 9.13
N ARG A 130 19.38 -6.99 8.94
CA ARG A 130 19.59 -6.12 7.79
C ARG A 130 19.59 -6.89 6.46
N ALA A 131 20.31 -7.99 6.39
CA ALA A 131 20.35 -8.85 5.20
C ALA A 131 18.93 -9.29 4.80
N GLN A 132 18.12 -9.70 5.77
CA GLN A 132 16.71 -10.04 5.52
C GLN A 132 15.88 -8.86 5.03
N LEU A 133 16.11 -7.63 5.51
CA LEU A 133 15.44 -6.45 4.97
C LEU A 133 15.84 -6.20 3.51
N ASP A 134 17.11 -6.41 3.16
CA ASP A 134 17.59 -6.22 1.81
C ASP A 134 17.04 -7.30 0.85
N ASP A 135 16.90 -8.55 1.33
CA ASP A 135 16.33 -9.67 0.56
C ASP A 135 14.82 -9.55 0.36
N ILE A 136 14.08 -9.27 1.43
CA ILE A 136 12.61 -9.23 1.44
C ILE A 136 12.09 -7.87 0.92
N GLY A 137 12.89 -6.82 1.12
CA GLY A 137 12.52 -5.44 0.84
C GLY A 137 11.46 -4.88 1.79
N LEU A 138 11.19 -3.58 1.63
CA LEU A 138 10.18 -2.88 2.43
C LEU A 138 8.77 -3.49 2.28
N GLY A 139 8.44 -3.96 1.08
CA GLY A 139 7.13 -4.56 0.78
C GLY A 139 6.89 -5.83 1.60
N GLY A 140 7.88 -6.73 1.69
CA GLY A 140 7.69 -7.94 2.47
C GLY A 140 7.79 -7.70 3.99
N VAL A 141 8.51 -6.67 4.46
CA VAL A 141 8.41 -6.23 5.87
C VAL A 141 7.00 -5.76 6.19
N VAL A 142 6.39 -4.96 5.32
CA VAL A 142 4.99 -4.55 5.48
C VAL A 142 4.07 -5.78 5.47
N ALA A 143 4.25 -6.73 4.56
CA ALA A 143 3.46 -7.95 4.51
C ALA A 143 3.57 -8.78 5.81
N LEU A 144 4.78 -8.87 6.38
CA LEU A 144 5.01 -9.57 7.66
C LEU A 144 4.26 -8.88 8.82
N LEU A 145 4.34 -7.55 8.91
CA LEU A 145 3.61 -6.78 9.91
C LEU A 145 2.09 -6.90 9.75
N LEU A 146 1.60 -6.98 8.49
CA LEU A 146 0.19 -7.19 8.20
C LEU A 146 -0.28 -8.58 8.66
N ALA A 147 0.53 -9.62 8.47
CA ALA A 147 0.24 -10.97 8.95
C ALA A 147 0.15 -11.04 10.49
N GLN A 148 0.91 -10.19 11.19
CA GLN A 148 0.87 -10.04 12.65
C GLN A 148 -0.22 -9.05 13.15
N ALA A 149 -1.10 -8.57 12.26
CA ALA A 149 -2.12 -7.56 12.56
C ALA A 149 -1.56 -6.23 13.13
N GLN A 150 -0.29 -5.90 12.86
CA GLN A 150 0.35 -4.64 13.27
C GLN A 150 0.11 -3.52 12.24
N HIS A 151 -1.15 -3.23 11.87
CA HIS A 151 -1.49 -2.31 10.78
C HIS A 151 -1.00 -0.88 11.02
N LEU A 152 -1.04 -0.38 12.26
CA LEU A 152 -0.61 0.99 12.58
C LEU A 152 0.89 1.17 12.34
N LEU A 153 1.71 0.23 12.78
CA LEU A 153 3.16 0.29 12.59
C LEU A 153 3.50 0.21 11.10
N ALA A 154 2.87 -0.71 10.37
CA ALA A 154 3.05 -0.83 8.93
C ALA A 154 2.70 0.47 8.18
N LEU A 155 1.59 1.12 8.56
CA LEU A 155 1.18 2.39 7.97
C LEU A 155 2.20 3.50 8.24
N ARG A 156 2.67 3.62 9.48
CA ARG A 156 3.68 4.64 9.86
C ARG A 156 5.01 4.43 9.16
N ILE A 157 5.42 3.18 8.95
CA ILE A 157 6.61 2.85 8.17
C ILE A 157 6.41 3.25 6.70
N ALA A 158 5.25 2.95 6.09
CA ALA A 158 4.96 3.31 4.71
C ALA A 158 4.82 4.84 4.50
N GLU A 159 4.32 5.58 5.49
CA GLU A 159 4.33 7.04 5.53
C GLU A 159 5.75 7.60 5.62
N PHE A 160 6.56 7.07 6.54
CA PHE A 160 7.94 7.50 6.75
C PHE A 160 8.83 7.25 5.53
N MET A 161 8.64 6.10 4.86
CA MET A 161 9.32 5.74 3.62
C MET A 161 8.67 6.36 2.38
N GLN A 162 7.62 7.16 2.55
CA GLN A 162 6.92 7.89 1.48
C GLN A 162 6.48 6.99 0.32
N THR A 163 6.00 5.78 0.64
CA THR A 163 5.61 4.78 -0.35
C THR A 163 4.08 4.65 -0.41
N PRO A 164 3.37 5.45 -1.23
CA PRO A 164 1.90 5.50 -1.22
C PRO A 164 1.25 4.17 -1.63
N ARG A 165 1.92 3.37 -2.48
CA ARG A 165 1.46 2.03 -2.85
C ARG A 165 1.31 1.11 -1.62
N LEU A 166 2.32 1.11 -0.74
CA LEU A 166 2.28 0.30 0.48
C LEU A 166 1.26 0.83 1.48
N GLN A 167 1.04 2.14 1.54
CA GLN A 167 -0.03 2.72 2.37
C GLN A 167 -1.40 2.22 1.94
N ALA A 168 -1.67 2.20 0.62
CA ALA A 168 -2.90 1.66 0.06
C ALA A 168 -3.07 0.17 0.39
N GLU A 169 -2.02 -0.64 0.26
CA GLU A 169 -2.07 -2.07 0.62
C GLU A 169 -2.35 -2.29 2.12
N VAL A 170 -1.71 -1.51 3.00
CA VAL A 170 -1.93 -1.60 4.45
C VAL A 170 -3.37 -1.25 4.81
N VAL A 171 -3.91 -0.15 4.28
CA VAL A 171 -5.29 0.26 4.56
C VAL A 171 -6.27 -0.75 3.98
N MET A 172 -5.99 -1.34 2.81
CA MET A 172 -6.81 -2.40 2.24
C MET A 172 -6.84 -3.65 3.09
N HIS A 173 -5.67 -4.12 3.54
CA HIS A 173 -5.58 -5.27 4.42
C HIS A 173 -6.29 -5.00 5.75
N TRP A 174 -6.10 -3.81 6.32
CA TRP A 174 -6.80 -3.38 7.53
C TRP A 174 -8.32 -3.37 7.34
N ALA A 175 -8.83 -2.82 6.24
CA ALA A 175 -10.27 -2.75 5.96
C ALA A 175 -10.88 -4.15 5.86
N ARG A 176 -10.24 -5.06 5.10
CA ARG A 176 -10.68 -6.47 5.00
C ARG A 176 -10.64 -7.17 6.35
N SER A 177 -9.54 -7.01 7.10
CA SER A 177 -9.41 -7.59 8.44
C SER A 177 -10.47 -7.04 9.41
N LYS A 178 -10.81 -5.75 9.32
CA LYS A 178 -11.81 -5.11 10.17
C LYS A 178 -13.21 -5.64 9.87
N ILE A 179 -13.54 -5.84 8.59
CA ILE A 179 -14.82 -6.43 8.16
C ILE A 179 -14.94 -7.88 8.63
N ARG A 180 -13.89 -8.69 8.49
CA ARG A 180 -13.87 -10.08 8.99
C ARG A 180 -13.99 -10.18 10.50
N ALA A 181 -13.29 -9.31 11.22
CA ALA A 181 -13.31 -9.28 12.68
C ALA A 181 -14.56 -8.60 13.26
N ALA A 182 -15.35 -7.91 12.44
CA ALA A 182 -16.56 -7.25 12.90
C ALA A 182 -17.61 -8.27 13.30
N ALA A 183 -17.80 -8.44 14.61
CA ALA A 183 -18.87 -9.25 15.17
C ALA A 183 -20.24 -8.82 14.64
N ALA A 184 -21.22 -9.73 14.63
CA ALA A 184 -22.60 -9.46 14.23
C ALA A 184 -23.24 -8.28 14.99
N ALA A 185 -22.72 -7.93 16.17
CA ALA A 185 -23.16 -6.78 16.97
C ALA A 185 -22.79 -5.42 16.35
N MET A 186 -21.75 -5.33 15.51
CA MET A 186 -21.41 -4.07 14.84
C MET A 186 -22.35 -3.84 13.66
N SER A 187 -23.07 -2.72 13.65
CA SER A 187 -23.93 -2.32 12.54
C SER A 187 -23.11 -1.95 11.30
N ASP A 188 -23.71 -2.14 10.13
CA ASP A 188 -23.07 -1.81 8.85
C ASP A 188 -22.79 -0.31 8.72
N GLU A 189 -23.63 0.55 9.32
CA GLU A 189 -23.43 2.01 9.36
C GLU A 189 -22.19 2.40 10.18
N ALA A 190 -22.01 1.76 11.34
CA ALA A 190 -20.83 2.00 12.18
C ALA A 190 -19.55 1.55 11.47
N LEU A 191 -19.59 0.43 10.76
CA LEU A 191 -18.44 0.00 9.96
C LEU A 191 -18.16 0.96 8.80
N LEU A 192 -19.19 1.38 8.06
CA LEU A 192 -19.05 2.30 6.93
C LEU A 192 -18.43 3.64 7.37
N SER A 193 -18.95 4.23 8.45
CA SER A 193 -18.42 5.49 9.00
C SER A 193 -16.96 5.41 9.46
N THR A 194 -16.47 4.22 9.88
CA THR A 194 -15.05 4.03 10.23
C THR A 194 -14.15 3.75 9.02
N LEU A 195 -14.67 3.07 8.00
CA LEU A 195 -13.93 2.68 6.80
C LEU A 195 -13.79 3.85 5.82
N LEU A 196 -14.89 4.56 5.56
CA LEU A 196 -14.97 5.60 4.54
C LEU A 196 -13.90 6.69 4.66
N PRO A 197 -13.67 7.34 5.84
CA PRO A 197 -12.68 8.41 5.93
C PRO A 197 -11.24 7.93 5.68
N LYS A 198 -10.92 6.68 6.01
CA LYS A 198 -9.57 6.14 5.81
C LYS A 198 -9.33 5.70 4.37
N LEU A 199 -10.37 5.18 3.70
CA LEU A 199 -10.31 4.82 2.29
C LEU A 199 -10.32 6.07 1.39
N SER A 200 -11.14 7.07 1.72
CA SER A 200 -11.24 8.32 0.96
C SER A 200 -9.99 9.18 1.06
N ALA A 201 -9.31 9.19 2.23
CA ALA A 201 -8.03 9.87 2.39
C ALA A 201 -6.96 9.39 1.38
N LEU A 202 -7.05 8.12 0.96
CA LEU A 202 -6.15 7.55 -0.03
C LEU A 202 -6.67 7.62 -1.47
N ALA A 203 -7.94 7.96 -1.69
CA ALA A 203 -8.55 8.03 -3.01
C ALA A 203 -7.89 9.08 -3.91
N HIS A 204 -7.36 10.16 -3.34
CA HIS A 204 -6.66 11.23 -4.05
C HIS A 204 -5.15 11.00 -4.22
N THR A 205 -4.62 9.86 -3.74
CA THR A 205 -3.20 9.56 -3.84
C THR A 205 -2.85 8.91 -5.18
N ARG A 206 -1.55 8.82 -5.50
CA ARG A 206 -1.04 8.19 -6.73
C ARG A 206 -1.38 6.69 -6.87
N ALA A 207 -1.87 6.05 -5.80
CA ALA A 207 -2.27 4.65 -5.80
C ALA A 207 -3.68 4.55 -5.18
N PRO A 208 -4.74 4.82 -5.96
CA PRO A 208 -6.09 4.83 -5.43
C PRO A 208 -6.50 3.44 -4.96
N VAL A 209 -7.21 3.42 -3.83
CA VAL A 209 -7.75 2.21 -3.25
C VAL A 209 -9.00 1.79 -4.02
N SER A 210 -9.11 0.50 -4.38
CA SER A 210 -10.30 -0.03 -5.05
C SER A 210 -11.34 -0.47 -4.02
N PHE A 211 -12.45 0.26 -3.96
CA PHE A 211 -13.60 -0.06 -3.12
C PHE A 211 -14.26 -1.40 -3.50
N ALA A 212 -14.15 -1.81 -4.77
CA ALA A 212 -14.63 -3.11 -5.24
C ALA A 212 -14.02 -4.28 -4.44
N GLN A 213 -12.72 -4.23 -4.14
CA GLN A 213 -12.04 -5.28 -3.40
C GLN A 213 -12.43 -5.35 -1.92
N VAL A 214 -12.84 -4.22 -1.32
CA VAL A 214 -13.39 -4.21 0.05
C VAL A 214 -14.83 -4.72 0.04
N SER A 215 -15.58 -4.37 -1.00
CA SER A 215 -16.97 -4.79 -1.20
C SER A 215 -17.08 -6.30 -1.44
N THR A 216 -16.16 -6.91 -2.20
CA THR A 216 -16.10 -8.37 -2.35
C THR A 216 -15.88 -9.08 -1.03
N GLU A 217 -15.07 -8.50 -0.13
CA GLU A 217 -14.84 -9.06 1.19
C GLU A 217 -16.07 -8.95 2.08
N ALA A 218 -16.74 -7.79 2.07
CA ALA A 218 -18.01 -7.60 2.76
C ALA A 218 -19.08 -8.59 2.30
N MET A 219 -19.15 -8.86 1.00
CA MET A 219 -20.00 -9.90 0.43
C MET A 219 -19.66 -11.29 0.92
N ALA A 220 -18.37 -11.65 0.97
CA ALA A 220 -17.91 -12.96 1.44
C ALA A 220 -18.29 -13.21 2.92
N VAL A 221 -18.29 -12.16 3.75
CA VAL A 221 -18.74 -12.20 5.16
C VAL A 221 -20.27 -12.20 5.29
N GLY A 222 -21.02 -12.01 4.20
CA GLY A 222 -22.49 -11.97 4.19
C GLY A 222 -23.10 -10.59 4.49
N ARG A 223 -22.28 -9.53 4.61
CA ARG A 223 -22.73 -8.15 4.85
C ARG A 223 -23.06 -7.44 3.53
N ARG A 224 -24.14 -7.89 2.89
CA ARG A 224 -24.56 -7.42 1.57
C ARG A 224 -24.85 -5.91 1.52
N ALA A 225 -25.56 -5.38 2.52
CA ALA A 225 -25.92 -3.95 2.56
C ALA A 225 -24.70 -3.03 2.69
N LEU A 226 -23.69 -3.46 3.46
CA LEU A 226 -22.40 -2.75 3.53
C LEU A 226 -21.66 -2.82 2.18
N ALA A 227 -21.66 -3.97 1.51
CA ALA A 227 -21.00 -4.13 0.23
C ALA A 227 -21.60 -3.24 -0.86
N THR A 228 -22.93 -3.14 -0.96
CA THR A 228 -23.60 -2.28 -1.94
C THR A 228 -23.26 -0.81 -1.72
N ARG A 229 -23.27 -0.34 -0.47
CA ARG A 229 -22.93 1.06 -0.13
C ARG A 229 -21.47 1.39 -0.37
N LEU A 230 -20.54 0.51 0.00
CA LEU A 230 -19.12 0.72 -0.30
C LEU A 230 -18.86 0.82 -1.81
N LEU A 231 -19.60 0.03 -2.58
CA LEU A 231 -19.43 -0.04 -4.02
C LEU A 231 -19.89 1.23 -4.75
N GLU A 232 -20.77 2.04 -4.15
CA GLU A 232 -21.19 3.34 -4.71
C GLU A 232 -20.03 4.33 -4.86
N PHE A 233 -18.97 4.17 -4.06
CA PHE A 233 -17.77 5.02 -4.10
C PHE A 233 -16.71 4.55 -5.10
N GLU A 234 -16.92 3.40 -5.76
CA GLU A 234 -16.00 2.92 -6.79
C GLU A 234 -16.12 3.78 -8.06
N THR A 235 -14.98 4.31 -8.52
CA THR A 235 -14.93 5.19 -9.70
C THR A 235 -14.90 4.41 -11.00
N GLN A 236 -14.48 3.14 -10.96
CA GLN A 236 -14.31 2.30 -12.14
C GLN A 236 -15.57 1.48 -12.46
N PRO A 237 -16.29 1.78 -13.55
CA PRO A 237 -17.54 1.08 -13.90
C PRO A 237 -17.32 -0.40 -14.21
N ALA A 238 -16.21 -0.73 -14.86
CA ALA A 238 -15.82 -2.10 -15.21
C ALA A 238 -15.60 -3.01 -13.99
N ARG A 239 -15.36 -2.44 -12.79
CA ARG A 239 -15.28 -3.19 -11.54
C ARG A 239 -16.59 -3.15 -10.76
N GLN A 240 -17.26 -2.00 -10.77
CA GLN A 240 -18.51 -1.80 -10.06
C GLN A 240 -19.66 -2.67 -10.63
N VAL A 241 -19.91 -2.59 -11.94
CA VAL A 241 -21.10 -3.20 -12.55
C VAL A 241 -21.08 -4.72 -12.48
N PRO A 242 -19.98 -5.43 -12.82
CA PRO A 242 -19.93 -6.89 -12.65
C PRO A 242 -20.11 -7.33 -11.20
N LEU A 243 -19.58 -6.55 -10.24
CA LEU A 243 -19.77 -6.86 -8.83
C LEU A 243 -21.22 -6.66 -8.40
N LEU A 244 -21.92 -5.62 -8.86
CA LEU A 244 -23.37 -5.45 -8.63
C LEU A 244 -24.19 -6.63 -9.19
N LEU A 245 -23.79 -7.20 -10.32
CA LEU A 245 -24.44 -8.39 -10.91
C LEU A 245 -24.17 -9.68 -10.11
N GLN A 246 -22.98 -9.84 -9.56
CA GLN A 246 -22.66 -10.92 -8.60
C GLN A 246 -23.44 -10.73 -7.29
N MET A 247 -23.59 -9.47 -6.90
CA MET A 247 -24.65 -8.90 -6.06
C MET A 247 -25.97 -9.64 -6.30
N GLY A 248 -26.49 -9.53 -7.52
CA GLY A 248 -27.91 -9.74 -7.82
C GLY A 248 -28.70 -8.43 -7.75
N GLU A 249 -27.99 -7.31 -7.66
CA GLU A 249 -28.55 -5.95 -7.73
C GLU A 249 -28.71 -5.53 -9.19
N ASP A 250 -29.46 -6.32 -9.97
CA ASP A 250 -29.53 -6.18 -11.43
C ASP A 250 -30.09 -4.82 -11.89
N LYS A 251 -31.09 -4.30 -11.17
CA LYS A 251 -31.67 -2.98 -11.44
C LYS A 251 -30.63 -1.88 -11.26
N LEU A 252 -29.88 -1.92 -10.15
CA LEU A 252 -28.82 -0.95 -9.87
C LEU A 252 -27.66 -1.09 -10.86
N ALA A 253 -27.26 -2.33 -11.18
CA ALA A 253 -26.21 -2.62 -12.16
C ALA A 253 -26.54 -2.02 -13.53
N LEU A 254 -27.78 -2.20 -14.01
CA LEU A 254 -28.23 -1.60 -15.27
C LEU A 254 -28.27 -0.07 -15.20
N GLN A 255 -28.84 0.50 -14.15
CA GLN A 255 -28.90 1.95 -13.97
C GLN A 255 -27.51 2.58 -13.99
N LYS A 256 -26.55 1.97 -13.28
CA LYS A 256 -25.16 2.43 -13.26
C LYS A 256 -24.49 2.27 -14.62
N ALA A 257 -24.60 1.11 -15.26
CA ALA A 257 -24.04 0.89 -16.60
C ALA A 257 -24.55 1.91 -17.63
N VAL A 258 -25.85 2.20 -17.61
CA VAL A 258 -26.46 3.21 -18.49
C VAL A 258 -25.97 4.62 -18.14
N ALA A 259 -25.80 4.95 -16.85
CA ALA A 259 -25.27 6.24 -16.41
C ALA A 259 -23.82 6.47 -16.86
N TYR A 260 -23.00 5.40 -16.93
CA TYR A 260 -21.65 5.48 -17.48
C TYR A 260 -21.60 5.58 -19.01
N ALA A 261 -22.73 5.39 -19.69
CA ALA A 261 -22.86 5.42 -21.15
C ALA A 261 -21.91 4.47 -21.90
N ASP A 262 -21.46 3.39 -21.26
CA ASP A 262 -20.61 2.37 -21.86
C ASP A 262 -21.47 1.30 -22.56
N ALA A 263 -21.53 1.35 -23.89
CA ALA A 263 -22.33 0.45 -24.70
C ALA A 263 -21.87 -1.01 -24.62
N GLU A 264 -20.57 -1.27 -24.45
CA GLU A 264 -20.03 -2.63 -24.33
C GLU A 264 -20.45 -3.22 -22.98
N LEU A 265 -20.32 -2.44 -21.90
CA LEU A 265 -20.71 -2.87 -20.57
C LEU A 265 -22.21 -3.14 -20.48
N VAL A 266 -23.04 -2.27 -21.08
CA VAL A 266 -24.50 -2.50 -21.15
C VAL A 266 -24.81 -3.75 -21.98
N SER A 267 -24.14 -3.96 -23.11
CA SER A 267 -24.36 -5.15 -23.96
C SER A 267 -23.99 -6.45 -23.25
N LEU A 268 -22.87 -6.48 -22.53
CA LEU A 268 -22.46 -7.61 -21.69
C LEU A 268 -23.48 -7.90 -20.58
N LEU A 269 -23.97 -6.83 -19.93
CA LEU A 269 -24.98 -6.94 -18.88
C LEU A 269 -26.31 -7.47 -19.41
N LEU A 270 -26.76 -7.03 -20.60
CA LEU A 270 -27.94 -7.56 -21.26
C LEU A 270 -27.84 -9.05 -21.54
N LEU A 271 -26.67 -9.51 -22.04
CA LEU A 271 -26.43 -10.93 -22.29
C LEU A 271 -26.49 -11.76 -20.99
N HIS A 272 -25.89 -11.24 -19.92
CA HIS A 272 -25.92 -11.88 -18.60
C HIS A 272 -27.35 -11.97 -18.03
N LEU A 273 -28.12 -10.87 -18.10
CA LEU A 273 -29.50 -10.85 -17.61
C LEU A 273 -30.40 -11.78 -18.40
N ARG A 274 -30.24 -11.82 -19.73
CA ARG A 274 -30.98 -12.74 -20.60
C ARG A 274 -30.74 -14.21 -20.21
N ALA A 275 -29.52 -14.57 -19.82
CA ALA A 275 -29.21 -15.94 -19.42
C ALA A 275 -29.82 -16.33 -18.05
N ARG A 276 -30.11 -15.35 -17.18
CA ARG A 276 -30.55 -15.60 -15.80
C ARG A 276 -32.03 -15.31 -15.54
N ARG A 277 -32.69 -14.54 -16.40
CA ARG A 277 -34.07 -14.06 -16.19
C ARG A 277 -34.99 -14.46 -17.33
N ALA A 278 -36.27 -14.60 -16.99
CA ALA A 278 -37.30 -14.77 -18.00
C ALA A 278 -37.40 -13.52 -18.91
N PRO A 279 -37.79 -13.66 -20.18
CA PRO A 279 -37.91 -12.54 -21.12
C PRO A 279 -38.78 -11.40 -20.59
N ALA A 280 -39.92 -11.72 -19.96
CA ALA A 280 -40.82 -10.70 -19.39
C ALA A 280 -40.16 -9.87 -18.28
N GLU A 281 -39.45 -10.50 -17.34
CA GLU A 281 -38.71 -9.80 -16.28
C GLU A 281 -37.61 -8.90 -16.86
N LEU A 282 -36.91 -9.39 -17.89
CA LEU A 282 -35.89 -8.61 -18.59
C LEU A 282 -36.52 -7.36 -19.23
N PHE A 283 -37.65 -7.50 -19.92
CA PHE A 283 -38.31 -6.38 -20.60
C PHE A 283 -38.81 -5.33 -19.60
N GLU A 284 -39.39 -5.75 -18.48
CA GLU A 284 -39.78 -4.86 -17.38
C GLU A 284 -38.59 -4.06 -16.83
N LEU A 285 -37.44 -4.72 -16.64
CA LEU A 285 -36.23 -4.09 -16.12
C LEU A 285 -35.62 -3.09 -17.13
N LEU A 286 -35.82 -3.30 -18.43
CA LEU A 286 -35.34 -2.45 -19.51
C LEU A 286 -36.25 -1.27 -19.85
N ARG A 287 -37.54 -1.32 -19.48
CA ARG A 287 -38.54 -0.29 -19.78
C ARG A 287 -38.08 1.15 -19.49
N PRO A 288 -37.41 1.47 -18.36
CA PRO A 288 -36.97 2.85 -18.11
C PRO A 288 -35.71 3.27 -18.87
N HIS A 289 -35.00 2.35 -19.54
CA HIS A 289 -33.68 2.60 -20.11
C HIS A 289 -33.68 2.51 -21.65
N ALA A 290 -33.88 3.64 -22.33
CA ALA A 290 -33.93 3.68 -23.80
C ALA A 290 -32.66 3.19 -24.50
N LEU A 291 -31.47 3.49 -23.94
CA LEU A 291 -30.19 2.99 -24.46
C LEU A 291 -30.14 1.46 -24.46
N ALA A 292 -30.50 0.85 -23.32
CA ALA A 292 -30.46 -0.59 -23.17
C ALA A 292 -31.47 -1.30 -24.10
N GLN A 293 -32.66 -0.71 -24.30
CA GLN A 293 -33.63 -1.20 -25.30
C GLN A 293 -33.08 -1.15 -26.73
N ARG A 294 -32.44 -0.04 -27.12
CA ARG A 294 -31.83 0.08 -28.46
C ARG A 294 -30.74 -0.95 -28.69
N LEU A 295 -29.89 -1.20 -27.68
CA LEU A 295 -28.85 -2.22 -27.77
C LEU A 295 -29.43 -3.63 -27.81
N LEU A 296 -30.50 -3.91 -27.04
CA LEU A 296 -31.21 -5.17 -27.12
C LEU A 296 -31.78 -5.41 -28.52
N VAL A 297 -32.46 -4.40 -29.11
CA VAL A 297 -33.01 -4.49 -30.47
C VAL A 297 -31.90 -4.78 -31.48
N ARG A 298 -30.79 -4.05 -31.42
CA ARG A 298 -29.64 -4.27 -32.31
C ARG A 298 -29.05 -5.67 -32.17
N TYR A 299 -28.94 -6.18 -30.95
CA TYR A 299 -28.48 -7.54 -30.68
C TYR A 299 -29.45 -8.59 -31.24
N CYS A 300 -30.75 -8.42 -31.00
CA CYS A 300 -31.78 -9.36 -31.42
C CYS A 300 -31.95 -9.39 -32.95
N LEU A 301 -31.84 -8.25 -33.64
CA LEU A 301 -31.85 -8.19 -35.11
C LEU A 301 -30.78 -9.08 -35.74
N ALA A 302 -29.60 -9.18 -35.10
CA ALA A 302 -28.47 -9.95 -35.62
C ALA A 302 -28.49 -11.43 -35.25
N ARG A 303 -29.14 -11.82 -34.13
CA ARG A 303 -29.02 -13.18 -33.57
C ARG A 303 -30.33 -13.87 -33.23
N ASP A 304 -31.38 -13.13 -32.88
CA ASP A 304 -32.60 -13.71 -32.33
C ASP A 304 -33.83 -12.83 -32.61
N ARG A 305 -34.52 -13.15 -33.71
CA ARG A 305 -35.73 -12.44 -34.13
C ARG A 305 -36.97 -12.82 -33.32
N GLU A 306 -37.01 -13.99 -32.72
CA GLU A 306 -38.15 -14.42 -31.89
C GLU A 306 -38.22 -13.59 -30.60
N LEU A 307 -37.08 -13.38 -29.95
CA LEU A 307 -37.02 -12.50 -28.78
C LEU A 307 -37.38 -11.05 -29.15
N LEU A 308 -37.00 -10.60 -30.35
CA LEU A 308 -37.34 -9.25 -30.83
C LEU A 308 -38.85 -9.06 -30.98
N LYS A 309 -39.55 -10.04 -31.57
CA LYS A 309 -41.02 -10.05 -31.67
C LYS A 309 -41.64 -9.98 -30.28
N ALA A 310 -41.21 -10.87 -29.37
CA ALA A 310 -41.69 -10.89 -27.99
C ALA A 310 -41.47 -9.54 -27.27
N PHE A 311 -40.33 -8.89 -27.51
CA PHE A 311 -40.05 -7.56 -26.99
C PHE A 311 -41.01 -6.50 -27.53
N PHE A 312 -41.27 -6.45 -28.84
CA PHE A 312 -42.19 -5.47 -29.42
C PHE A 312 -43.64 -5.67 -28.99
N TYR A 313 -44.08 -6.93 -28.84
CA TYR A 313 -45.40 -7.23 -28.25
C TYR A 313 -45.50 -6.75 -26.80
N HIS A 314 -44.47 -7.01 -25.98
CA HIS A 314 -44.46 -6.61 -24.58
C HIS A 314 -44.25 -5.09 -24.37
N ALA A 315 -43.59 -4.42 -25.32
CA ALA A 315 -43.37 -2.97 -25.30
C ALA A 315 -44.54 -2.17 -25.91
N ASP A 316 -45.60 -2.85 -26.34
CA ASP A 316 -46.76 -2.26 -27.03
C ASP A 316 -46.37 -1.43 -28.26
N ARG A 317 -45.45 -1.97 -29.07
CA ARG A 317 -44.92 -1.36 -30.30
C ARG A 317 -45.30 -2.16 -31.54
N PRO A 318 -46.59 -2.17 -31.93
CA PRO A 318 -47.07 -3.00 -33.05
C PRO A 318 -46.51 -2.57 -34.41
N ALA A 319 -46.21 -1.27 -34.59
CA ALA A 319 -45.64 -0.75 -35.83
C ALA A 319 -44.26 -1.34 -36.13
N ASP A 320 -43.39 -1.43 -35.13
CA ASP A 320 -42.04 -2.00 -35.28
C ASP A 320 -42.10 -3.53 -35.51
N ALA A 321 -43.06 -4.21 -34.87
CA ALA A 321 -43.30 -5.64 -35.12
C ALA A 321 -43.78 -5.91 -36.55
N ALA A 322 -44.68 -5.06 -37.07
CA ALA A 322 -45.16 -5.16 -38.44
C ALA A 322 -44.04 -4.88 -39.46
N ALA A 323 -43.20 -3.87 -39.20
CA ALA A 323 -42.03 -3.58 -40.05
C ALA A 323 -41.06 -4.77 -40.10
N LEU A 324 -40.77 -5.39 -38.96
CA LEU A 324 -39.93 -6.60 -38.91
C LEU A 324 -40.53 -7.77 -39.71
N ALA A 325 -41.84 -7.99 -39.60
CA ALA A 325 -42.52 -9.04 -40.36
C ALA A 325 -42.50 -8.80 -41.88
N LEU A 326 -42.59 -7.53 -42.31
CA LEU A 326 -42.43 -7.16 -43.72
C LEU A 326 -41.00 -7.43 -44.20
N GLU A 327 -39.97 -7.03 -43.43
CA GLU A 327 -38.58 -7.32 -43.77
C GLU A 327 -38.30 -8.82 -43.90
N GLU A 328 -38.89 -9.65 -43.03
CA GLU A 328 -38.80 -11.11 -43.15
C GLU A 328 -39.48 -11.63 -44.42
N GLY A 329 -40.64 -11.08 -44.78
CA GLY A 329 -41.35 -11.44 -46.00
C GLY A 329 -40.54 -11.14 -47.27
N TYR A 330 -39.99 -9.93 -47.39
CA TYR A 330 -39.18 -9.52 -48.54
C TYR A 330 -37.80 -10.18 -48.59
N GLY A 331 -37.23 -10.59 -47.44
CA GLY A 331 -35.94 -11.30 -47.40
C GLY A 331 -36.03 -12.80 -47.72
N SER A 332 -37.23 -13.35 -47.90
CA SER A 332 -37.47 -14.77 -48.17
C SER A 332 -37.75 -15.10 -49.65
N THR A 333 -37.77 -14.08 -50.51
CA THR A 333 -37.88 -14.18 -51.98
C THR A 333 -36.53 -14.00 -52.64
#